data_AF-A0A7I4YNB5-F1
#
_entry.id   AF-A0A7I4YNB5-F1
#
_cell.length_a   1.000
_cell.length_b   1.000
_cell.length_c   1.000
_cell.angle_alpha   90.00
_cell.angle_beta   90.00
_cell.angle_gamma   90.00
#
_symmetry.space_group_name_H-M   'P 1'
#
loop_
_entity.id
_entity.type
_entity.pdbx_description
1 polymer ?
#
loop_
_entity_poly.entity_id
_entity_poly.type
_entity_poly.pdbx_seq_one_letter_code
_entity_poly.pdbx_strand_id
1 'polypeptide(L)'
;MCKGNAGLNSSWLRGDKEAWFRNDEVQQVLRQEKSVYKRWQKTHREDRGAHRTSKRLAKAAVAKAKNAEMDSLYEKLDGREKEEFLIRLAKARHRATKYTAVVKFVKNTERAILRKLGEVRRM
;
A
#
# COMPACT_ATOMS: atom_id res chain seq x y z
N MET A 1 -22.73 -15.02 24.05
CA MET A 1 -21.30 -15.15 23.67
C MET A 1 -21.11 -14.64 22.26
N CYS A 2 -20.53 -13.46 22.09
CA CYS A 2 -20.31 -12.84 20.79
C CYS A 2 -19.06 -13.44 20.13
N LYS A 3 -19.21 -14.11 18.99
CA LYS A 3 -18.09 -14.36 18.06
C LYS A 3 -18.38 -13.57 16.79
N GLY A 4 -17.84 -12.35 16.76
CA GLY A 4 -17.89 -11.46 15.61
C GLY A 4 -16.93 -11.92 14.52
N ASN A 5 -17.43 -11.86 13.28
CA ASN A 5 -16.72 -12.02 12.02
C ASN A 5 -15.34 -11.35 12.01
N ALA A 6 -14.29 -12.11 11.70
CA ALA A 6 -13.04 -11.56 11.17
C ALA A 6 -13.15 -11.47 9.65
N GLY A 7 -14.05 -10.59 9.18
CA GLY A 7 -14.02 -10.11 7.80
C GLY A 7 -12.68 -9.41 7.56
N LEU A 8 -12.02 -9.79 6.47
CA LEU A 8 -10.81 -9.17 5.96
C LEU A 8 -10.94 -7.64 6.05
N ASN A 9 -10.06 -7.00 6.82
CA ASN A 9 -10.02 -5.55 6.93
C ASN A 9 -9.52 -4.95 5.60
N SER A 10 -10.46 -4.68 4.71
CA SER A 10 -10.29 -3.95 3.45
C SER A 10 -9.67 -2.55 3.60
N SER A 11 -9.38 -2.11 4.83
CA SER A 11 -8.76 -0.82 5.15
C SER A 11 -7.25 -0.75 4.89
N TRP A 12 -6.53 -1.87 4.86
CA TRP A 12 -5.08 -1.89 4.55
C TRP A 12 -4.78 -1.97 3.05
N LEU A 13 -5.82 -2.04 2.22
CA LEU A 13 -5.72 -2.28 0.77
C LEU A 13 -6.11 -1.04 -0.07
N ARG A 14 -6.34 0.12 0.56
CA ARG A 14 -6.73 1.38 -0.09
C ARG A 14 -5.59 2.41 -0.14
N GLY A 15 -4.40 1.97 -0.51
CA GLY A 15 -3.37 2.84 -1.08
C GLY A 15 -3.13 2.33 -2.49
N ASP A 16 -2.87 3.23 -3.44
CA ASP A 16 -2.44 2.84 -4.79
C ASP A 16 -1.34 1.78 -4.64
N LYS A 17 -1.67 0.52 -4.96
CA LYS A 17 -0.69 -0.56 -4.94
C LYS A 17 0.30 -0.21 -6.04
N GLU A 18 1.45 0.32 -5.62
CA GLU A 18 2.58 0.65 -6.49
C GLU A 18 2.85 -0.52 -7.45
N ALA A 19 3.21 -0.21 -8.70
CA ALA A 19 3.26 -1.20 -9.78
C ALA A 19 4.18 -2.39 -9.42
N TRP A 20 5.28 -2.13 -8.70
CA TRP A 20 6.19 -3.17 -8.21
C TRP A 20 5.52 -4.21 -7.29
N PHE A 21 4.44 -3.87 -6.56
CA PHE A 21 3.76 -4.83 -5.67
C PHE A 21 2.95 -5.88 -6.44
N ARG A 22 2.55 -5.57 -7.68
CA ARG A 22 1.85 -6.50 -8.57
C ARG A 22 2.81 -7.48 -9.26
N ASN A 23 4.12 -7.37 -9.03
CA ASN A 23 5.10 -8.30 -9.55
C ASN A 23 4.87 -9.72 -8.99
N ASP A 24 4.75 -10.71 -9.89
CA ASP A 24 4.45 -12.09 -9.53
C ASP A 24 5.54 -12.75 -8.68
N GLU A 25 6.81 -12.41 -8.91
CA GLU A 25 7.93 -12.91 -8.11
C GLU A 25 7.83 -12.38 -6.67
N VAL A 26 7.55 -11.08 -6.50
CA VAL A 26 7.34 -10.47 -5.19
C VAL A 26 6.16 -11.14 -4.47
N GLN A 27 5.05 -11.38 -5.17
CA GLN A 27 3.90 -12.07 -4.60
C GLN A 27 4.20 -13.52 -4.22
N GLN A 28 4.97 -14.24 -5.04
CA GLN A 28 5.35 -15.62 -4.76
C GLN A 28 6.22 -15.70 -3.49
N VAL A 29 7.24 -14.85 -3.37
CA VAL A 29 8.12 -14.83 -2.20
C VAL A 29 7.35 -14.41 -0.94
N LEU A 30 6.43 -13.45 -1.04
CA LEU A 30 5.56 -13.07 0.08
C LEU A 30 4.60 -14.20 0.50
N ARG A 31 4.06 -14.98 -0.46
CA ARG A 31 3.23 -16.16 -0.15
C ARG A 31 4.02 -17.24 0.57
N GLN A 32 5.26 -17.48 0.16
CA GLN A 32 6.17 -18.43 0.82
C GLN A 32 6.55 -17.96 2.23
N GLU A 33 6.91 -16.69 2.39
CA GLU A 33 7.20 -16.10 3.71
C GLU A 33 6.02 -16.21 4.66
N LYS A 34 4.81 -15.93 4.15
CA LYS A 34 3.57 -16.07 4.92
C LYS A 34 3.31 -17.52 5.35
N SER A 35 3.59 -18.51 4.50
CA SER A 35 3.39 -19.93 4.85
C SER A 35 4.38 -20.38 5.92
N VAL A 36 5.65 -19.95 5.83
CA VAL A 36 6.68 -20.20 6.85
C VAL A 36 6.32 -19.51 8.16
N TYR A 37 5.89 -18.25 8.11
CA TYR A 37 5.44 -17.52 9.30
C TYR A 37 4.26 -18.22 9.98
N LYS A 38 3.30 -18.72 9.21
CA LYS A 38 2.14 -19.45 9.77
C LYS A 38 2.52 -20.79 10.39
N ARG A 39 3.50 -21.51 9.84
CA ARG A 39 4.05 -22.72 10.45
C ARG A 39 4.79 -22.39 11.74
N TRP A 40 5.71 -21.42 11.69
CA TRP A 40 6.43 -20.95 12.87
C TRP A 40 5.51 -20.45 13.98
N GLN A 41 4.43 -19.73 13.64
CA GLN A 41 3.45 -19.21 14.59
C GLN A 41 2.72 -20.33 15.36
N LYS A 42 2.51 -21.50 14.74
CA LYS A 42 1.86 -22.65 15.38
C LYS A 42 2.81 -23.41 16.30
N THR A 43 4.05 -23.60 15.86
CA THR A 43 5.01 -24.47 16.56
C THR A 43 5.92 -23.72 17.54
N HIS A 44 6.14 -22.42 17.35
CA HIS A 44 6.95 -21.47 18.14
C HIS A 44 8.40 -21.87 18.52
N ARG A 45 8.86 -23.11 18.25
CA ARG A 45 10.14 -23.65 18.71
C ARG A 45 11.17 -23.92 17.61
N GLU A 46 10.81 -24.58 16.51
CA GLU A 46 11.82 -25.18 15.60
C GLU A 46 12.15 -24.33 14.36
N ASP A 47 11.23 -23.47 13.92
CA ASP A 47 11.32 -22.80 12.61
C ASP A 47 11.89 -21.35 12.62
N ARG A 48 12.51 -20.91 13.72
CA ARG A 48 12.91 -19.50 13.86
C ARG A 48 13.96 -19.08 12.82
N GLY A 49 14.91 -19.96 12.49
CA GLY A 49 15.93 -19.73 11.47
C GLY A 49 15.33 -19.67 10.06
N ALA A 50 14.51 -20.67 9.70
CA ALA A 50 13.82 -20.73 8.42
C ALA A 50 12.91 -19.51 8.18
N HIS A 51 12.17 -19.07 9.21
CA HIS A 51 11.37 -17.85 9.12
C HIS A 51 12.24 -16.60 8.89
N ARG A 52 13.35 -16.44 9.63
CA ARG A 52 14.26 -15.29 9.43
C ARG A 52 14.82 -15.24 8.01
N THR A 53 15.26 -16.37 7.47
CA THR A 53 15.79 -16.46 6.11
C THR A 53 14.72 -16.12 5.09
N SER A 54 13.53 -16.73 5.20
CA SER A 54 12.41 -16.45 4.29
C SER A 54 11.97 -14.98 4.34
N LYS A 55 11.92 -14.38 5.53
CA LYS A 55 11.65 -12.95 5.72
C LYS A 55 12.71 -12.05 5.08
N ARG A 56 13.99 -12.42 5.16
CA ARG A 56 15.09 -11.70 4.49
C ARG A 56 14.94 -11.77 2.97
N LEU A 57 14.61 -12.95 2.42
CA LEU A 57 14.37 -13.13 0.99
C LEU A 57 13.19 -12.29 0.50
N ALA A 58 12.08 -12.27 1.23
CA ALA A 58 10.93 -11.42 0.91
C ALA A 58 11.29 -9.94 0.91
N LYS A 59 12.02 -9.46 1.93
CA LYS A 59 12.50 -8.08 1.96
C LYS A 59 13.44 -7.76 0.79
N ALA A 60 14.33 -8.68 0.43
CA ALA A 60 15.25 -8.50 -0.69
C ALA A 60 14.52 -8.44 -2.03
N ALA A 61 13.53 -9.31 -2.26
CA ALA A 61 12.71 -9.29 -3.48
C ALA A 61 11.91 -7.98 -3.59
N VAL A 62 11.29 -7.53 -2.49
CA VAL A 62 10.61 -6.24 -2.43
C VAL A 62 11.56 -5.07 -2.73
N ALA A 63 12.75 -5.07 -2.13
CA ALA A 63 13.75 -4.03 -2.36
C ALA A 63 14.24 -4.03 -3.82
N LYS A 64 14.51 -5.20 -4.39
CA LYS A 64 14.91 -5.35 -5.80
C LYS A 64 13.84 -4.81 -6.74
N ALA A 65 12.57 -5.15 -6.52
CA ALA A 65 11.48 -4.68 -7.35
C ALA A 65 11.28 -3.16 -7.25
N LYS A 66 11.40 -2.59 -6.05
CA LYS A 66 11.36 -1.14 -5.84
C LYS A 66 12.52 -0.43 -6.53
N ASN A 67 13.74 -0.95 -6.37
CA ASN A 67 14.92 -0.36 -7.00
C ASN A 67 14.79 -0.40 -8.52
N ALA A 68 14.33 -1.51 -9.10
CA ALA A 68 14.11 -1.59 -10.55
C ALA A 68 13.09 -0.57 -11.08
N GLU A 69 12.01 -0.29 -10.33
CA GLU A 69 11.07 0.78 -10.70
C GLU A 69 11.71 2.16 -10.59
N MET A 70 12.47 2.41 -9.52
CA MET A 70 13.19 3.68 -9.31
C MET A 70 14.28 3.91 -10.36
N ASP A 71 15.03 2.87 -10.74
CA ASP A 71 16.06 2.93 -11.77
C ASP A 71 15.40 3.31 -13.11
N SER A 72 14.30 2.66 -13.48
CA SER A 72 13.52 3.02 -14.69
C SER A 72 13.00 4.45 -14.67
N LEU A 73 12.65 4.98 -13.49
CA LEU A 73 12.28 6.37 -13.32
C LEU A 73 13.46 7.32 -13.55
N TYR A 74 14.63 7.00 -13.02
CA TYR A 74 15.84 7.81 -13.18
C TYR A 74 16.36 7.81 -14.62
N GLU A 75 16.31 6.68 -15.32
CA GLU A 75 16.65 6.62 -16.75
C GLU A 75 15.79 7.59 -17.58
N LYS A 76 14.49 7.71 -17.28
CA LYS A 76 13.61 8.68 -17.95
C LYS A 76 13.94 10.13 -17.63
N LEU A 77 14.53 10.37 -16.45
CA LEU A 77 14.97 11.70 -16.02
C LEU A 77 16.34 12.09 -16.58
N ASP A 78 17.16 11.12 -16.97
CA ASP A 78 18.45 11.38 -17.62
C ASP A 78 18.29 11.61 -19.14
N GLY A 79 17.18 11.14 -19.71
CA GLY A 79 16.84 11.32 -21.11
C GLY A 79 16.51 12.76 -21.54
N ARG A 80 16.45 12.98 -22.85
CA ARG A 80 16.09 14.29 -23.46
C ARG A 80 14.68 14.77 -23.09
N GLU A 81 13.77 13.85 -22.76
CA GLU A 81 12.38 14.14 -22.38
C GLU A 81 12.18 14.47 -20.89
N LYS A 82 13.27 14.63 -20.13
CA LYS A 82 13.24 14.83 -18.67
C LYS A 82 12.34 15.97 -18.22
N GLU A 83 12.33 17.08 -18.96
CA GLU A 83 11.58 18.28 -18.59
C GLU A 83 10.07 18.06 -18.73
N GLU A 84 9.62 17.44 -19.82
CA GLU A 84 8.22 17.08 -20.00
C GLU A 84 7.76 16.06 -18.94
N PHE A 85 8.61 15.08 -18.64
CA PHE A 85 8.33 14.08 -17.62
C PHE A 85 8.20 14.71 -16.22
N LEU A 86 9.11 15.61 -15.84
CA LEU A 86 9.05 16.35 -14.57
C LEU A 86 7.80 17.23 -14.47
N ILE A 87 7.45 17.96 -15.54
CA ILE A 87 6.24 18.78 -15.58
C ILE A 87 4.98 17.91 -15.40
N ARG A 88 4.91 16.76 -16.08
CA ARG A 88 3.80 15.80 -15.92
C ARG A 88 3.73 15.24 -14.50
N LEU A 89 4.87 14.86 -13.92
CA LEU A 89 4.96 14.33 -12.55
C LEU A 89 4.52 15.38 -11.51
N ALA A 90 4.96 16.63 -11.65
CA ALA A 90 4.55 17.73 -10.79
C ALA A 90 3.03 17.96 -10.86
N LYS A 91 2.45 17.97 -12.06
CA LYS A 91 0.99 18.10 -12.25
C LYS A 91 0.23 16.92 -11.62
N ALA A 92 0.72 15.69 -11.75
CA ALA A 92 0.09 14.52 -11.14
C ALA A 92 0.09 14.58 -9.61
N ARG A 93 1.24 14.92 -9.00
CA ARG A 93 1.35 15.10 -7.54
C ARG A 93 0.43 16.21 -7.03
N HIS A 94 0.37 17.34 -7.73
CA HIS A 94 -0.54 18.45 -7.39
C HIS A 94 -2.01 18.00 -7.39
N ARG A 95 -2.43 17.20 -8.38
CA ARG A 95 -3.79 16.65 -8.45
C ARG A 95 -4.08 15.68 -7.30
N ALA A 96 -3.15 14.80 -6.97
CA ALA A 96 -3.30 13.83 -5.88
C ALA A 96 -3.48 14.51 -4.51
N THR A 97 -2.72 15.57 -4.23
CA THR A 97 -2.85 16.34 -2.99
C THR A 97 -4.19 17.06 -2.91
N LYS A 98 -4.64 17.67 -4.00
CA LYS A 98 -5.92 18.40 -4.05
C LYS A 98 -7.15 17.53 -3.79
N TYR A 99 -7.14 16.26 -4.24
CA TYR A 99 -8.28 15.35 -4.06
C TYR A 99 -8.45 14.85 -2.61
N THR A 100 -7.44 15.05 -1.76
CA THR A 100 -7.48 14.62 -0.34
C THR A 100 -8.15 15.66 0.55
N ALA A 101 -8.21 16.93 0.14
CA ALA A 101 -8.73 18.04 0.94
C ALA A 101 -10.27 18.21 0.86
N VAL A 102 -10.97 17.48 -0.01
CA VAL A 102 -12.43 17.52 -0.08
C VAL A 102 -12.98 16.70 1.09
N VAL A 103 -13.55 17.38 2.09
CA VAL A 103 -14.17 16.83 3.32
C VAL A 103 -14.90 15.54 3.00
N LYS A 104 -14.37 14.41 3.51
CA LYS A 104 -14.92 13.11 3.13
C LYS A 104 -16.26 12.89 3.81
N PHE A 105 -16.40 13.09 5.12
CA PHE A 105 -17.65 12.88 5.86
C PHE A 105 -17.60 13.60 7.22
N VAL A 106 -18.67 14.30 7.62
CA VAL A 106 -18.85 14.79 9.01
C VAL A 106 -19.98 13.98 9.66
N LYS A 107 -19.76 13.50 10.89
CA LYS A 107 -20.76 12.72 11.63
C LYS A 107 -21.50 13.64 12.60
N ASN A 108 -22.82 13.72 12.47
CA ASN A 108 -23.65 14.48 13.41
C ASN A 108 -23.88 13.69 14.73
N THR A 109 -24.41 14.36 15.76
CA THR A 109 -24.83 13.78 17.05
C THR A 109 -25.80 12.61 16.89
N GLU A 110 -26.67 12.65 15.87
CA GLU A 110 -27.57 11.54 15.48
C GLU A 110 -26.87 10.38 14.75
N ARG A 111 -25.54 10.38 14.71
CA ARG A 111 -24.68 9.43 13.99
C ARG A 111 -24.87 9.39 12.47
N ALA A 112 -25.65 10.32 11.91
CA ALA A 112 -25.81 10.49 10.46
C ALA A 112 -24.50 10.99 9.81
N ILE A 113 -24.22 10.49 8.60
CA ILE A 113 -23.03 10.85 7.81
C ILE A 113 -23.40 11.92 6.79
N LEU A 114 -22.89 13.15 6.99
CA LEU A 114 -23.11 14.26 6.06
C LEU A 114 -22.05 14.25 4.96
N ARG A 115 -22.53 14.37 3.73
CA ARG A 115 -21.71 14.30 2.50
C ARG A 115 -21.71 15.61 1.71
N LYS A 116 -22.71 16.46 1.92
CA LYS A 116 -22.84 17.73 1.20
C LYS A 116 -22.33 18.88 2.07
N LEU A 117 -21.55 19.76 1.46
CA LEU A 117 -20.95 20.92 2.14
C LEU A 117 -22.01 21.85 2.79
N GLY A 118 -23.19 21.97 2.18
CA GLY A 118 -24.31 22.78 2.70
C GLY A 118 -25.04 22.20 3.91
N GLU A 119 -24.85 20.92 4.22
CA GLU A 119 -25.40 20.28 5.43
C GLU A 119 -24.44 20.48 6.61
N VAL A 120 -23.13 20.51 6.36
CA VAL A 120 -22.09 20.75 7.37
C VAL A 120 -22.09 22.21 7.84
N ARG A 121 -22.39 23.16 6.96
CA ARG A 121 -22.42 24.61 7.28
C ARG A 121 -23.66 25.03 8.08
N ARG A 122 -24.64 24.14 8.27
CA ARG A 122 -25.87 24.36 9.04
C ARG A 122 -25.87 23.67 10.42
N MET A 123 -24.73 23.09 10.83
CA MET A 123 -24.51 22.68 12.22
C MET A 123 -24.17 23.86 13.12
#